data_AF-A0A519SRR4-F1
#
_entry.id   AF-A0A519SRR4-F1
#
_cell.length_a   1.000
_cell.length_b   1.000
_cell.length_c   1.000
_cell.angle_alpha   90.00
_cell.angle_beta   90.00
_cell.angle_gamma   90.00
#
_symmetry.space_group_name_H-M   'P 1'
#
loop_
_entity.id
_entity.type
_entity.pdbx_description
1 polymer ?
#
loop_
_entity_poly.entity_id
_entity_poly.type
_entity_poly.pdbx_seq_one_letter_code
_entity_poly.pdbx_strand_id
1 'polypeptide(L)'
;MNIAITSSTNYNKYALTLIYFLAAQNQKPRYIILIKEPFHRSILRNIKLLGFKNTVIKILRLLGYGVKGTNRDYLQEVAAAANIKVPASSLPKVCRKLNIEILSFKDINSPEAAETVKSKHIDILINATGGIYKPQIIDACNVGILNAHMGS
;
A
#
# COMPACT_ATOMS: atom_id res chain seq x y z
N MET A 1 12.28 -9.88 11.69
CA MET A 1 11.67 -9.89 10.35
C MET A 1 11.64 -8.48 9.79
N ASN A 2 12.18 -8.29 8.59
CA ASN A 2 12.17 -7.06 7.83
C ASN A 2 10.89 -7.02 6.98
N ILE A 3 9.84 -6.42 7.53
CA ILE A 3 8.56 -6.27 6.85
C ILE A 3 8.54 -4.95 6.09
N ALA A 4 8.09 -5.01 4.84
CA ALA A 4 7.78 -3.85 4.02
C ALA A 4 6.29 -3.83 3.67
N ILE A 5 5.68 -2.63 3.61
CA ILE A 5 4.30 -2.46 3.10
C ILE A 5 4.33 -1.56 1.87
N THR A 6 3.62 -1.93 0.81
CA THR A 6 3.52 -1.08 -0.39
C THR A 6 2.41 -0.04 -0.28
N SER A 7 2.60 1.13 -0.89
CA SER A 7 1.55 2.13 -1.05
C SER A 7 1.71 2.85 -2.38
N SER A 8 0.62 3.19 -3.05
CA SER A 8 0.64 3.99 -4.28
C SER A 8 0.48 5.49 -4.04
N THR A 9 0.19 5.90 -2.80
CA THR A 9 -0.02 7.31 -2.44
C THR A 9 0.55 7.63 -1.06
N ASN A 10 0.74 8.92 -0.77
CA ASN A 10 1.10 9.41 0.57
C ASN A 10 -0.05 9.33 1.58
N TYR A 11 -1.28 9.07 1.11
CA TYR A 11 -2.49 8.98 1.92
C TYR A 11 -3.19 7.67 1.60
N ASN A 12 -2.74 6.60 2.25
CA ASN A 12 -3.31 5.28 2.10
C ASN A 12 -3.75 4.78 3.47
N LYS A 13 -5.06 4.90 3.75
CA LYS A 13 -5.66 4.47 5.02
C LYS A 13 -5.36 3.00 5.31
N TYR A 14 -5.39 2.15 4.29
CA TYR A 14 -5.14 0.72 4.42
C TYR A 14 -3.70 0.45 4.92
N ALA A 15 -2.71 1.06 4.26
CA ALA A 15 -1.31 0.94 4.68
C ALA A 15 -1.09 1.52 6.09
N LEU A 16 -1.74 2.64 6.44
CA LEU A 16 -1.68 3.20 7.78
C LEU A 16 -2.25 2.24 8.83
N THR A 17 -3.42 1.66 8.59
CA THR A 17 -4.03 0.70 9.49
C THR A 17 -3.12 -0.51 9.69
N LEU A 18 -2.52 -1.05 8.63
CA LEU A 18 -1.55 -2.15 8.73
C LEU A 18 -0.31 -1.78 9.55
N ILE A 19 0.25 -0.57 9.38
CA ILE A 19 1.39 -0.11 10.18
C ILE A 19 1.04 -0.15 11.68
N TYR A 20 -0.10 0.44 12.05
CA TYR A 20 -0.50 0.51 13.46
C TYR A 20 -0.91 -0.86 14.02
N PHE A 21 -1.57 -1.70 13.21
CA PHE A 21 -1.91 -3.06 13.59
C PHE A 21 -0.66 -3.88 13.89
N LEU A 22 0.30 -3.91 12.96
CA LEU A 22 1.55 -4.64 13.14
C LEU A 22 2.41 -4.07 14.27
N ALA A 23 2.43 -2.74 14.43
CA ALA A 23 3.14 -2.11 15.55
C ALA A 23 2.55 -2.52 16.91
N ALA A 24 1.22 -2.61 17.03
CA ALA A 24 0.56 -3.08 18.26
C ALA A 24 0.89 -4.55 18.59
N GLN A 25 1.25 -5.35 17.57
CA GLN A 25 1.68 -6.74 17.71
C GLN A 25 3.21 -6.89 17.85
N ASN A 26 3.96 -5.82 18.11
CA ASN A 26 5.43 -5.80 18.16
C ASN A 26 6.11 -6.23 16.84
N GLN A 27 5.40 -6.18 15.70
CA GLN A 27 5.88 -6.52 14.37
C GLN A 27 5.98 -5.28 13.47
N LYS A 28 6.42 -4.15 14.03
CA LYS A 28 6.49 -2.86 13.32
C LYS A 28 7.23 -3.01 11.97
N PRO A 29 6.63 -2.57 10.85
CA PRO A 29 7.30 -2.54 9.55
C PRO A 29 8.57 -1.70 9.62
N ARG A 30 9.61 -2.13 8.91
CA ARG A 30 10.85 -1.34 8.76
C ARG A 30 10.80 -0.44 7.54
N TYR A 31 10.04 -0.82 6.54
CA TYR A 31 9.98 -0.12 5.27
C TYR A 31 8.56 0.17 4.81
N ILE A 32 8.37 1.31 4.16
CA ILE A 32 7.26 1.60 3.28
C ILE A 32 7.78 1.76 1.87
N ILE A 33 7.25 0.97 0.95
CA ILE A 33 7.57 1.09 -0.47
C ILE A 33 6.50 1.93 -1.15
N LEU A 34 6.84 3.18 -1.45
CA LEU A 34 5.97 4.13 -2.11
C LEU A 34 6.14 4.05 -3.64
N ILE A 35 5.13 3.53 -4.32
CA ILE A 35 5.10 3.39 -5.77
C ILE A 35 4.43 4.65 -6.35
N LYS A 36 5.24 5.59 -6.83
CA LYS A 36 4.76 6.83 -7.45
C LYS A 36 4.39 6.56 -8.91
N GLU A 37 3.23 5.96 -9.15
CA GLU A 37 2.70 5.86 -10.51
C GLU A 37 2.34 7.25 -11.05
N PRO A 38 2.71 7.59 -12.30
CA PRO A 38 2.16 8.75 -12.98
C PRO A 38 0.64 8.60 -13.13
N PHE A 39 -0.11 9.64 -12.74
CA PHE A 39 -1.59 9.65 -12.72
C PHE A 39 -2.23 9.15 -14.04
N HIS A 40 -1.65 9.53 -15.18
CA HIS A 40 -2.12 9.11 -16.51
C HIS A 40 -2.05 7.59 -16.74
N ARG A 41 -1.01 6.91 -16.23
CA ARG A 41 -0.83 5.46 -16.39
C ARG A 41 -1.86 4.68 -15.56
N SER A 42 -2.14 5.18 -14.35
CA SER A 42 -3.18 4.62 -13.48
C SER A 42 -4.57 4.78 -14.10
N ILE A 43 -4.87 5.94 -14.70
CA ILE A 43 -6.13 6.18 -15.44
C ILE A 43 -6.25 5.23 -16.64
N LEU A 44 -5.24 5.17 -17.51
CA LEU A 44 -5.25 4.31 -18.69
C LEU A 44 -5.46 2.84 -18.34
N ARG A 45 -4.80 2.35 -17.27
CA ARG A 45 -5.01 0.98 -16.76
C ARG A 45 -6.44 0.78 -16.26
N ASN A 46 -6.99 1.71 -15.49
CA ASN A 46 -8.35 1.60 -14.97
C ASN A 46 -9.41 1.67 -16.10
N ILE A 47 -9.19 2.48 -17.14
CA ILE A 47 -10.08 2.53 -18.31
C ILE A 47 -10.08 1.17 -19.02
N LYS A 48 -8.90 0.57 -19.23
CA LYS A 48 -8.79 -0.75 -19.87
C LYS A 48 -9.40 -1.88 -19.05
N LEU A 49 -9.27 -1.85 -17.72
CA LEU A 49 -9.71 -2.96 -16.86
C LEU A 49 -11.15 -2.84 -16.34
N LEU A 50 -11.63 -1.63 -16.08
CA LEU A 50 -12.91 -1.39 -15.40
C LEU A 50 -13.90 -0.60 -16.25
N GLY A 51 -13.48 -0.16 -17.44
CA GLY A 51 -14.25 0.70 -18.32
C GLY A 51 -14.20 2.17 -17.92
N PHE A 52 -14.59 3.03 -18.87
CA PHE A 52 -14.55 4.49 -18.73
C PHE A 52 -15.42 5.00 -17.57
N LYS A 53 -16.64 4.46 -17.43
CA LYS A 53 -17.61 4.87 -16.41
C LYS A 53 -17.09 4.70 -14.97
N ASN A 54 -16.47 3.57 -14.66
CA ASN A 54 -15.89 3.33 -13.32
C ASN A 54 -14.63 4.16 -13.06
N THR A 55 -13.88 4.49 -14.12
CA THR A 55 -12.73 5.39 -13.99
C THR A 55 -13.17 6.82 -13.69
N VAL A 56 -14.23 7.31 -14.34
CA VAL A 56 -14.84 8.61 -14.04
C VAL A 56 -15.35 8.65 -12.60
N ILE A 57 -16.06 7.62 -12.14
CA ILE A 57 -16.52 7.51 -10.74
C ILE A 57 -15.33 7.56 -9.76
N LYS A 58 -14.22 6.89 -10.08
CA LYS A 58 -13.00 6.88 -9.25
C LYS A 58 -12.32 8.25 -9.24
N ILE A 59 -12.29 8.97 -10.36
CA ILE A 59 -11.77 10.34 -10.47
C ILE A 59 -12.66 11.31 -9.68
N LEU A 60 -13.97 11.22 -9.81
CA LEU A 60 -14.93 12.03 -9.06
C LEU A 60 -14.77 11.82 -7.54
N ARG A 61 -14.55 10.58 -7.08
CA ARG A 61 -14.20 10.30 -5.67
C ARG A 61 -12.88 10.93 -5.26
N LEU A 62 -11.85 10.89 -6.10
CA LEU A 62 -10.55 11.53 -5.82
C LEU A 62 -10.65 13.06 -5.76
N LEU A 63 -11.57 13.66 -6.52
CA LEU A 63 -11.86 15.09 -6.54
C LEU A 63 -12.85 15.52 -5.43
N GLY A 64 -13.24 14.61 -4.53
CA GLY A 64 -14.12 14.92 -3.41
C GLY A 64 -15.60 15.04 -3.76
N TYR A 65 -16.01 14.72 -4.99
CA TYR A 65 -17.42 14.60 -5.33
C TYR A 65 -17.99 13.33 -4.66
N GLY A 66 -18.96 13.54 -3.76
CA GLY A 66 -19.48 12.56 -2.81
C GLY A 66 -20.21 11.38 -3.44
N VAL A 67 -19.49 10.46 -4.06
CA VAL A 67 -20.00 9.14 -4.42
C VAL A 67 -19.84 8.23 -3.20
N LYS A 68 -20.87 8.16 -2.35
CA LYS A 68 -20.95 7.20 -1.23
C LYS A 68 -20.85 5.77 -1.78
N GLY A 69 -19.72 5.12 -1.58
CA GLY A 69 -19.60 3.67 -1.71
C GLY A 69 -19.92 3.03 -0.38
N THR A 70 -20.81 2.03 -0.37
CA THR A 70 -21.23 1.25 0.80
C THR A 70 -20.25 0.13 1.16
N ASN A 71 -18.99 0.22 0.74
CA ASN A 71 -18.02 -0.85 1.00
C ASN A 71 -17.55 -0.80 2.43
N ARG A 72 -17.86 -1.87 3.14
CA ARG A 72 -17.42 -2.19 4.50
C ARG A 72 -15.88 -2.20 4.55
N ASP A 73 -15.28 -1.43 5.45
CA ASP A 73 -13.82 -1.39 5.63
C ASP A 73 -13.42 -2.33 6.76
N TYR A 74 -13.26 -3.63 6.43
CA TYR A 74 -12.99 -4.66 7.44
C TYR A 74 -11.68 -4.42 8.21
N LEU A 75 -10.70 -3.67 7.66
CA LEU A 75 -9.45 -3.41 8.38
C LEU A 75 -9.64 -2.31 9.41
N GLN A 76 -10.46 -1.30 9.10
CA GLN A 76 -10.91 -0.38 10.14
C GLN A 76 -11.76 -1.07 11.20
N GLU A 77 -12.62 -2.02 10.84
CA GLU A 77 -13.40 -2.80 11.82
C GLU A 77 -12.49 -3.64 12.73
N VAL A 78 -11.52 -4.36 12.16
CA VAL A 78 -10.54 -5.15 12.92
C VAL A 78 -9.66 -4.26 13.79
N ALA A 79 -9.19 -3.12 13.27
CA ALA A 79 -8.41 -2.17 14.05
C ALA A 79 -9.24 -1.57 15.20
N ALA A 80 -10.51 -1.22 14.94
CA ALA A 80 -11.42 -0.72 15.98
C ALA A 80 -11.68 -1.78 17.05
N ALA A 81 -11.93 -3.03 16.66
CA ALA A 81 -12.10 -4.16 17.59
C ALA A 81 -10.84 -4.40 18.44
N ALA A 82 -9.66 -4.16 17.87
CA ALA A 82 -8.38 -4.22 18.57
C ALA A 82 -8.02 -2.93 19.34
N ASN A 83 -8.94 -1.95 19.45
CA ASN A 83 -8.72 -0.64 20.07
C ASN A 83 -7.55 0.19 19.48
N ILE A 84 -7.24 -0.03 18.20
CA ILE A 84 -6.14 0.63 17.50
C ILE A 84 -6.64 1.92 16.85
N LYS A 85 -6.14 3.05 17.36
CA LYS A 85 -6.45 4.39 16.83
C LYS A 85 -5.49 4.75 15.68
N VAL A 86 -6.00 4.76 14.46
CA VAL A 86 -5.25 5.19 13.26
C VAL A 86 -5.43 6.70 13.09
N PRO A 87 -4.37 7.52 13.19
CA PRO A 87 -4.50 8.97 13.02
C PRO A 87 -4.77 9.35 11.57
N ALA A 88 -5.52 10.43 11.38
CA ALA A 88 -5.67 11.10 10.09
C ALA A 88 -4.37 11.86 9.73
N SER A 89 -3.35 11.13 9.28
CA SER A 89 -2.02 11.67 8.95
C SER A 89 -1.49 11.06 7.66
N SER A 90 -0.56 11.75 6.99
CA SER A 90 0.09 11.20 5.81
C SER A 90 1.11 10.12 6.19
N LEU A 91 1.32 9.16 5.29
CA LEU A 91 2.33 8.10 5.46
C LEU A 91 3.71 8.65 5.77
N PRO A 92 4.25 9.68 5.08
CA PRO A 92 5.54 10.28 5.44
C PRO A 92 5.64 10.79 6.88
N LYS A 93 4.57 11.43 7.38
CA LYS A 93 4.53 11.90 8.78
C LYS A 93 4.55 10.74 9.76
N VAL A 94 3.74 9.71 9.51
CA VAL A 94 3.68 8.51 10.36
C VAL A 94 4.99 7.74 10.32
N CYS A 95 5.58 7.55 9.15
CA CYS A 95 6.86 6.85 8.99
C CYS A 95 7.98 7.56 9.74
N ARG A 96 8.08 8.88 9.64
CA ARG A 96 9.04 9.68 10.41
C ARG A 96 8.84 9.49 11.92
N LYS A 97 7.59 9.58 12.40
CA LYS A 97 7.27 9.41 13.83
C LYS A 97 7.64 8.02 14.35
N LEU A 98 7.44 6.99 13.54
CA LEU A 98 7.65 5.59 13.92
C LEU A 98 9.04 5.06 13.53
N ASN A 99 9.92 5.92 13.00
CA ASN A 99 11.23 5.55 12.45
C ASN A 99 11.13 4.38 11.45
N ILE A 100 10.28 4.55 10.43
CA ILE A 100 10.08 3.63 9.31
C ILE A 100 10.68 4.30 8.07
N GLU A 101 11.54 3.57 7.35
CA GLU A 101 12.19 4.09 6.15
C GLU A 101 11.22 4.06 4.97
N ILE A 102 11.21 5.12 4.15
CA ILE A 102 10.41 5.15 2.91
C ILE A 102 11.33 4.93 1.71
N LEU A 103 11.09 3.85 0.99
CA LEU A 103 11.70 3.55 -0.30
C LEU A 103 10.73 3.99 -1.40
N SER A 104 11.17 4.80 -2.37
CA SER A 104 10.28 5.32 -3.41
C SER A 104 10.71 4.83 -4.78
N PHE A 105 9.78 4.24 -5.53
CA PHE A 105 10.03 3.77 -6.90
C PHE A 105 8.93 4.26 -7.84
N LYS A 106 9.25 4.34 -9.15
CA LYS A 106 8.24 4.58 -10.19
C LYS A 106 7.46 3.32 -10.54
N ASP A 107 8.10 2.16 -10.44
CA ASP A 107 7.54 0.84 -10.70
C ASP A 107 8.15 -0.13 -9.69
N ILE A 108 7.31 -0.94 -9.03
CA ILE A 108 7.75 -1.97 -8.08
C ILE A 108 8.44 -3.14 -8.77
N ASN A 109 8.21 -3.29 -10.08
CA ASN A 109 8.82 -4.29 -10.92
C ASN A 109 10.06 -3.74 -11.65
N SER A 110 10.66 -2.63 -11.19
CA SER A 110 11.94 -2.20 -11.76
C SER A 110 13.09 -3.08 -11.20
N PRO A 111 14.19 -3.24 -11.96
CA PRO A 111 15.41 -3.88 -11.43
C PRO A 111 15.93 -3.19 -10.16
N GLU A 112 15.88 -1.85 -10.13
CA GLU A 112 16.24 -1.03 -8.97
C GLU A 112 15.43 -1.39 -7.72
N ALA A 113 14.11 -1.60 -7.87
CA ALA A 113 13.25 -1.99 -6.76
C ALA A 113 13.62 -3.39 -6.25
N ALA A 114 13.85 -4.35 -7.15
CA ALA A 114 14.26 -5.70 -6.78
C ALA A 114 15.62 -5.75 -6.06
N GLU A 115 16.61 -5.01 -6.57
CA GLU A 115 17.93 -4.89 -5.95
C GLU A 115 17.85 -4.22 -4.57
N THR A 116 17.02 -3.18 -4.44
CA THR A 116 16.79 -2.53 -3.14
C THR A 116 16.11 -3.48 -2.15
N VAL A 117 15.10 -4.24 -2.59
CA VAL A 117 14.42 -5.23 -1.75
C VAL A 117 15.39 -6.29 -1.25
N LYS A 118 16.25 -6.79 -2.14
CA LYS A 118 17.27 -7.79 -1.82
C LYS A 118 18.34 -7.25 -0.86
N SER A 119 18.89 -6.06 -1.14
CA SER A 119 19.94 -5.44 -0.30
C SER A 119 19.45 -5.01 1.09
N LYS A 120 18.17 -4.65 1.21
CA LYS A 120 17.52 -4.37 2.51
C LYS A 120 17.10 -5.65 3.24
N HIS A 121 17.35 -6.83 2.68
CA HIS A 121 16.96 -8.13 3.22
C HIS A 121 15.48 -8.15 3.63
N ILE A 122 14.58 -7.67 2.76
CA ILE A 122 13.16 -7.68 3.07
C ILE A 122 12.66 -9.14 3.08
N ASP A 123 12.07 -9.56 4.20
CA ASP A 123 11.56 -10.92 4.37
C ASP A 123 10.19 -11.06 3.72
N ILE A 124 9.26 -10.17 4.12
CA ILE A 124 7.88 -10.16 3.67
C ILE A 124 7.53 -8.79 3.12
N LEU A 125 7.00 -8.78 1.90
CA LEU A 125 6.37 -7.61 1.31
C LEU A 125 4.84 -7.75 1.41
N ILE A 126 4.19 -6.86 2.15
CA ILE A 126 2.74 -6.80 2.24
C ILE A 126 2.22 -5.85 1.17
N ASN A 127 1.50 -6.40 0.20
CA ASN A 127 0.87 -5.61 -0.84
C ASN A 127 -0.38 -4.93 -0.32
N ALA A 128 -0.28 -3.63 -0.04
CA ALA A 128 -1.40 -2.76 0.31
C ALA A 128 -1.87 -1.91 -0.89
N THR A 129 -1.58 -2.40 -2.09
CA THR A 129 -1.98 -1.82 -3.39
C THR A 129 -2.64 -2.89 -4.27
N GLY A 130 -3.17 -2.52 -5.42
CA GLY A 130 -3.68 -3.47 -6.42
C GLY A 130 -2.63 -3.89 -7.47
N GLY A 131 -1.33 -3.69 -7.21
CA GLY A 131 -0.28 -3.96 -8.18
C GLY A 131 -0.05 -5.45 -8.45
N ILE A 132 0.39 -5.78 -9.66
CA ILE A 132 0.84 -7.13 -10.03
C ILE A 132 2.36 -7.19 -9.85
N TYR A 133 2.83 -8.22 -9.14
CA TYR A 133 4.24 -8.45 -8.85
C TYR A 133 4.80 -9.51 -9.80
N LYS A 134 5.92 -9.22 -10.44
CA LYS A 134 6.64 -10.13 -11.35
C LYS A 134 7.61 -11.02 -10.56
N PRO A 135 8.07 -12.16 -11.10
CA PRO A 135 8.99 -13.06 -10.42
C PRO A 135 10.20 -12.37 -9.80
N GLN A 136 10.84 -11.46 -10.55
CA GLN A 136 12.01 -10.70 -10.06
C GLN A 136 11.85 -10.00 -8.70
N ILE A 137 10.66 -9.50 -8.34
CA ILE A 137 10.43 -8.84 -7.05
C ILE A 137 9.92 -9.83 -6.00
N ILE A 138 9.26 -10.91 -6.43
CA ILE A 138 8.85 -12.03 -5.57
C ILE A 138 10.10 -12.74 -5.05
N ASP A 139 11.01 -13.08 -5.96
CA ASP A 139 12.27 -13.80 -5.69
C ASP A 139 13.30 -12.93 -4.94
N ALA A 140 13.13 -11.60 -4.96
CA ALA A 140 13.95 -10.69 -4.19
C ALA A 140 13.61 -10.68 -2.69
N CYS A 141 12.40 -11.09 -2.31
CA CYS A 141 11.99 -11.21 -0.91
C CYS A 141 12.47 -12.54 -0.34
N ASN A 142 12.94 -12.58 0.92
CA ASN A 142 13.45 -13.83 1.49
C ASN A 142 12.35 -14.88 1.72
N VAL A 143 11.13 -14.45 2.04
CA VAL A 143 9.98 -15.32 2.29
C VAL A 143 8.92 -15.17 1.19
N GLY A 144 8.61 -13.93 0.81
CA GLY A 144 7.73 -13.66 -0.32
C GLY A 144 6.81 -12.46 -0.12
N ILE A 145 5.68 -12.48 -0.82
CA ILE A 145 4.73 -11.37 -0.89
C ILE A 145 3.37 -11.82 -0.36
N LEU A 146 2.83 -11.10 0.62
CA LEU A 146 1.47 -11.28 1.12
C LEU A 146 0.55 -10.27 0.46
N ASN A 147 -0.44 -10.76 -0.28
CA ASN A 147 -1.45 -9.88 -0.86
C ASN A 147 -2.51 -9.53 0.18
N ALA A 148 -2.45 -8.32 0.70
CA ALA A 148 -3.45 -7.78 1.59
C ALA A 148 -4.54 -7.10 0.73
N HIS A 149 -5.27 -7.92 -0.03
CA HIS A 149 -6.43 -7.50 -0.80
C HIS A 149 -7.69 -7.84 0.00
N MET A 150 -8.44 -6.83 0.41
CA MET A 150 -9.77 -7.03 0.96
C MET A 150 -10.71 -7.19 -0.21
N GLY A 151 -11.20 -8.42 -0.43
CA GLY A 151 -12.33 -8.66 -1.32
C GLY A 151 -13.47 -7.76 -0.87
N SER A 152 -13.88 -6.85 -1.75
CA SER A 152 -15.01 -5.97 -1.54
C SER A 152 -16.27 -6.56 -2.13
#